data_AF-A0A2M7VI61-F1
#
_entry.id   AF-A0A2M7VI61-F1
#
_cell.length_a   1.000
_cell.length_b   1.000
_cell.length_c   1.000
_cell.angle_alpha   90.00
_cell.angle_beta   90.00
_cell.angle_gamma   90.00
#
_symmetry.space_group_name_H-M   'P 1'
#
loop_
_entity.id
_entity.type
_entity.pdbx_description
1 polymer ?
#
loop_
_entity_poly.entity_id
_entity_poly.type
_entity_poly.pdbx_seq_one_letter_code
_entity_poly.pdbx_strand_id
1 'polypeptide(L)'
;MTIKDLIKIYETKKKKCGNDAYKYLSKIFIEAKPIHKEYFLMSKKAQEKIKKGGVPDHEQSWRAFKGKNLEKIIIYILKDVINNLGLEVVDGNKLEKTNSANLSKELSLVKRNLLVDYGEFGLHMPDVDIIIFDLKTSKVIAVLSSKVTLRERIAQTGYWKIKLASDEATKHIKVYFVTPDEDGTLTIKKPTKKGRAIVEVDTDGSYVLSETNIEESNKVKMFDKFIDDLKKLLK
;
A
#
# COMPACT_ATOMS: atom_id res chain seq x y z
N MET A 1 13.57 -15.29 -2.66
CA MET A 1 13.70 -13.97 -3.29
C MET A 1 13.51 -12.92 -2.21
N THR A 2 14.21 -11.81 -2.30
CA THR A 2 14.16 -10.70 -1.37
C THR A 2 13.49 -9.48 -2.01
N ILE A 3 13.16 -8.47 -1.20
CA ILE A 3 12.71 -7.17 -1.72
C ILE A 3 13.78 -6.50 -2.61
N LYS A 4 15.08 -6.72 -2.34
CA LYS A 4 16.17 -6.14 -3.15
C LYS A 4 16.14 -6.66 -4.59
N ASP A 5 15.82 -7.95 -4.77
CA ASP A 5 15.67 -8.55 -6.09
C ASP A 5 14.49 -7.91 -6.85
N LEU A 6 13.38 -7.68 -6.16
CA LEU A 6 12.20 -7.04 -6.75
C LEU A 6 12.47 -5.57 -7.14
N ILE A 7 13.17 -4.81 -6.28
CA ILE A 7 13.61 -3.45 -6.58
C ILE A 7 14.53 -3.44 -7.81
N LYS A 8 15.44 -4.41 -7.95
CA LYS A 8 16.32 -4.51 -9.13
C LYS A 8 15.53 -4.72 -10.43
N ILE A 9 14.47 -5.54 -10.40
CA ILE A 9 13.56 -5.72 -11.54
C ILE A 9 12.85 -4.39 -11.84
N TYR A 10 12.33 -3.71 -10.82
CA TYR A 10 11.70 -2.40 -10.97
C TYR A 10 12.66 -1.36 -11.57
N GLU A 11 13.88 -1.23 -11.06
CA GLU A 11 14.88 -0.29 -11.59
C GLU A 11 15.26 -0.59 -13.05
N THR A 12 15.30 -1.87 -13.42
CA THR A 12 15.51 -2.26 -14.82
C THR A 12 14.35 -1.81 -15.70
N LYS A 13 13.11 -1.89 -15.20
CA LYS A 13 11.93 -1.34 -15.88
C LYS A 13 11.96 0.19 -15.92
N LYS A 14 12.36 0.85 -14.82
CA LYS A 14 12.50 2.31 -14.71
C LYS A 14 13.48 2.89 -15.71
N LYS A 15 14.61 2.22 -15.95
CA LYS A 15 15.55 2.62 -17.01
C LYS A 15 14.95 2.61 -18.42
N LYS A 16 13.95 1.76 -18.68
CA LYS A 16 13.30 1.64 -19.99
C LYS A 16 12.08 2.56 -20.14
N CYS A 17 11.31 2.71 -19.07
CA CYS A 17 10.00 3.39 -19.10
C CYS A 17 9.99 4.75 -18.39
N GLY A 18 11.11 5.18 -17.79
CA GLY A 18 11.21 6.44 -17.06
C GLY A 18 10.22 6.51 -15.89
N ASN A 19 9.54 7.65 -15.76
CA ASN A 19 8.58 7.90 -14.68
C ASN A 19 7.34 7.00 -14.73
N ASP A 20 7.05 6.38 -15.87
CA ASP A 20 5.89 5.50 -16.05
C ASP A 20 6.12 4.07 -15.58
N ALA A 21 7.29 3.76 -15.02
CA ALA A 21 7.65 2.42 -14.52
C ALA A 21 6.65 1.84 -13.52
N TYR A 22 6.00 2.69 -12.72
CA TYR A 22 5.00 2.27 -11.73
C TYR A 22 3.80 1.57 -12.37
N LYS A 23 3.45 1.89 -13.63
CA LYS A 23 2.33 1.27 -14.36
C LYS A 23 2.55 -0.24 -14.58
N TYR A 24 3.81 -0.65 -14.60
CA TYR A 24 4.22 -2.01 -14.93
C TYR A 24 4.36 -2.94 -13.71
N LEU A 25 3.85 -2.55 -12.53
CA LEU A 25 4.01 -3.33 -11.30
C LEU A 25 3.47 -4.76 -11.41
N SER A 26 2.33 -4.97 -12.06
CA SER A 26 1.81 -6.33 -12.31
C SER A 26 2.77 -7.16 -13.16
N LYS A 27 3.37 -6.59 -14.21
CA LYS A 27 4.39 -7.28 -15.03
C LYS A 27 5.66 -7.57 -14.24
N ILE A 28 6.11 -6.64 -13.40
CA ILE A 28 7.25 -6.85 -12.50
C ILE A 28 7.01 -8.05 -11.58
N PHE A 29 5.80 -8.20 -11.04
CA PHE A 29 5.46 -9.40 -10.26
C PHE A 29 5.40 -10.67 -11.10
N ILE A 30 4.92 -10.62 -12.35
CA ILE A 30 4.96 -11.77 -13.27
C ILE A 30 6.41 -12.20 -13.51
N GLU A 31 7.31 -11.26 -13.81
CA GLU A 31 8.74 -11.49 -14.01
C GLU A 31 9.43 -12.03 -12.74
N ALA A 32 9.00 -11.59 -11.56
CA ALA A 32 9.53 -12.05 -10.27
C ALA A 32 9.08 -13.46 -9.86
N LYS A 33 7.92 -13.93 -10.34
CA LYS A 33 7.34 -15.24 -9.94
C LYS A 33 8.27 -16.45 -10.19
N PRO A 34 8.91 -16.62 -11.37
CA PRO A 34 9.83 -17.73 -11.60
C PRO A 34 11.06 -17.66 -10.67
N ILE A 35 11.66 -16.48 -10.50
CA ILE A 35 12.81 -16.27 -9.60
C ILE A 35 12.40 -16.63 -8.17
N HIS A 36 11.22 -16.19 -7.72
CA HIS A 36 10.72 -16.58 -6.40
C HIS A 36 10.55 -18.10 -6.27
N LYS A 37 10.08 -18.80 -7.32
CA LYS A 37 9.91 -20.25 -7.30
C LYS A 37 11.23 -20.97 -7.04
N GLU A 38 12.31 -20.56 -7.68
CA GLU A 38 13.66 -21.13 -7.47
C GLU A 38 14.09 -21.00 -6.00
N TYR A 39 14.02 -19.78 -5.45
CA TYR A 39 14.35 -19.55 -4.04
C TYR A 39 13.43 -20.32 -3.07
N PHE A 40 12.14 -20.43 -3.40
CA PHE A 40 11.18 -21.16 -2.58
C PHE A 40 11.54 -22.64 -2.53
N LEU A 41 11.86 -23.25 -3.67
CA LEU A 41 12.28 -24.65 -3.74
C LEU A 41 13.60 -24.89 -2.99
N MET A 42 14.53 -23.93 -2.99
CA MET A 42 15.78 -24.02 -2.20
C MET A 42 15.62 -23.71 -0.71
N SER A 43 14.44 -23.27 -0.26
CA SER A 43 14.22 -22.96 1.15
C SER A 43 14.21 -24.21 2.02
N LYS A 44 14.75 -24.11 3.24
CA LYS A 44 14.80 -25.22 4.22
C LYS A 44 13.42 -25.88 4.40
N LYS A 45 12.38 -25.08 4.56
CA LYS A 45 10.99 -25.54 4.75
C LYS A 45 10.46 -26.34 3.55
N ALA A 46 10.74 -25.90 2.32
CA ALA A 46 10.33 -26.65 1.13
C ALA A 46 11.11 -27.95 1.00
N GLN A 47 12.44 -27.91 1.20
CA GLN A 47 13.31 -29.08 1.15
C GLN A 47 12.92 -30.13 2.20
N GLU A 48 12.62 -29.73 3.43
CA GLU A 48 12.13 -30.63 4.48
C GLU A 48 10.78 -31.25 4.13
N LYS A 49 9.86 -30.47 3.55
CA LYS A 49 8.56 -31.00 3.14
C LYS A 49 8.69 -32.03 2.02
N ILE A 50 9.57 -31.77 1.04
CA ILE A 50 9.91 -32.72 -0.04
C ILE A 50 10.53 -34.00 0.55
N LYS A 51 11.49 -33.87 1.47
CA LYS A 51 12.13 -35.02 2.14
C LYS A 51 11.13 -35.89 2.91
N LYS A 52 10.05 -35.31 3.42
CA LYS A 52 8.95 -36.01 4.10
C LYS A 52 7.87 -36.54 3.14
N GLY A 53 8.11 -36.51 1.81
CA GLY A 53 7.16 -36.96 0.79
C GLY A 53 6.01 -36.00 0.48
N GLY A 54 6.05 -34.76 1.00
CA GLY A 54 5.00 -33.77 0.79
C GLY A 54 5.29 -32.82 -0.38
N VAL A 55 4.22 -32.24 -0.95
CA VAL A 55 4.32 -31.23 -2.02
C VAL A 55 4.33 -29.81 -1.44
N PRO A 56 5.40 -29.01 -1.63
CA PRO A 56 5.42 -27.60 -1.22
C PRO A 56 4.42 -26.74 -2.00
N ASP A 57 3.68 -25.88 -1.30
CA ASP A 57 2.73 -24.95 -1.90
C ASP A 57 3.42 -23.62 -2.24
N HIS A 58 3.93 -23.52 -3.46
CA HIS A 58 4.56 -22.29 -3.96
C HIS A 58 3.53 -21.16 -4.13
N GLU A 59 2.29 -21.44 -4.50
CA GLU A 59 1.28 -20.40 -4.75
C GLU A 59 0.89 -19.67 -3.46
N GLN A 60 0.74 -20.40 -2.34
CA GLN A 60 0.51 -19.78 -1.05
C GLN A 60 1.69 -18.88 -0.65
N SER A 61 2.93 -19.38 -0.80
CA SER A 61 4.12 -18.58 -0.52
C SER A 61 4.22 -17.35 -1.42
N TRP A 62 3.86 -17.50 -2.70
CA TRP A 62 3.89 -16.43 -3.69
C TRP A 62 2.87 -15.33 -3.38
N ARG A 63 1.62 -15.69 -3.02
CA ARG A 63 0.59 -14.72 -2.64
C ARG A 63 1.02 -13.87 -1.45
N ALA A 64 1.60 -14.49 -0.43
CA ALA A 64 2.12 -13.80 0.75
C ALA A 64 3.31 -12.87 0.38
N PHE A 65 4.23 -13.37 -0.46
CA PHE A 65 5.36 -12.57 -0.95
C PHE A 65 4.88 -11.36 -1.77
N LYS A 66 3.94 -11.56 -2.69
CA LYS A 66 3.41 -10.51 -3.58
C LYS A 66 2.74 -9.40 -2.79
N GLY A 67 1.85 -9.73 -1.85
CA GLY A 67 1.19 -8.74 -0.99
C GLY A 67 2.18 -7.90 -0.19
N LYS A 68 3.03 -8.55 0.60
CA LYS A 68 4.01 -7.87 1.46
C LYS A 68 5.00 -6.99 0.68
N ASN A 69 5.41 -7.41 -0.51
CA ASN A 69 6.35 -6.63 -1.31
C ASN A 69 5.69 -5.58 -2.21
N LEU A 70 4.36 -5.63 -2.41
CA LEU A 70 3.62 -4.53 -3.03
C LEU A 70 3.73 -3.27 -2.16
N GLU A 71 3.48 -3.40 -0.86
CA GLU A 71 3.59 -2.30 0.10
C GLU A 71 4.99 -1.68 0.04
N LYS A 72 6.03 -2.53 0.12
CA LYS A 72 7.43 -2.09 0.12
C LYS A 72 7.85 -1.43 -1.18
N ILE A 73 7.39 -1.94 -2.34
CA ILE A 73 7.76 -1.35 -3.62
C ILE A 73 7.03 -0.03 -3.85
N ILE A 74 5.78 0.13 -3.37
CA ILE A 74 5.09 1.41 -3.40
C ILE A 74 5.82 2.44 -2.52
N ILE A 75 6.24 2.06 -1.31
CA ILE A 75 7.08 2.94 -0.46
C ILE A 75 8.35 3.36 -1.22
N TYR A 76 9.03 2.41 -1.86
CA TYR A 76 10.23 2.69 -2.65
C TYR A 76 9.96 3.68 -3.81
N ILE A 77 8.86 3.49 -4.53
CA ILE A 77 8.44 4.38 -5.64
C ILE A 77 8.15 5.80 -5.13
N LEU A 78 7.49 5.90 -3.97
CA LEU A 78 7.06 7.17 -3.41
C LEU A 78 8.19 7.95 -2.74
N LYS A 79 9.18 7.27 -2.15
CA LYS A 79 10.12 7.85 -1.19
C LYS A 79 10.77 9.14 -1.66
N ASP A 80 11.45 9.12 -2.80
CA ASP A 80 12.17 10.31 -3.28
C ASP A 80 11.23 11.47 -3.60
N VAL A 81 10.06 11.16 -4.17
CA VAL A 81 9.09 12.18 -4.57
C VAL A 81 8.43 12.83 -3.35
N ILE A 82 8.08 12.03 -2.33
CA ILE A 82 7.49 12.50 -1.08
C ILE A 82 8.52 13.32 -0.28
N ASN A 83 9.77 12.87 -0.22
CA ASN A 83 10.84 13.57 0.48
C ASN A 83 11.12 14.96 -0.14
N ASN A 84 11.04 15.07 -1.47
CA ASN A 84 11.16 16.36 -2.16
C ASN A 84 10.02 17.34 -1.85
N LEU A 85 8.90 16.87 -1.29
CA LEU A 85 7.80 17.72 -0.79
C LEU A 85 7.97 18.11 0.69
N GLY A 86 9.06 17.72 1.35
CA GLY A 86 9.27 17.94 2.78
C GLY A 86 8.47 17.00 3.69
N LEU A 87 7.92 15.93 3.11
CA LEU A 87 7.18 14.87 3.80
C LEU A 87 8.06 13.63 3.98
N GLU A 88 7.62 12.67 4.77
CA GLU A 88 8.26 11.35 4.92
C GLU A 88 7.22 10.23 4.75
N VAL A 89 7.68 9.06 4.29
CA VAL A 89 6.85 7.87 4.10
C VAL A 89 7.35 6.70 4.95
N VAL A 90 6.46 6.08 5.71
CA VAL A 90 6.80 4.93 6.56
C VAL A 90 5.86 3.75 6.38
N ASP A 91 6.39 2.57 6.64
CA ASP A 91 5.67 1.30 6.69
C ASP A 91 4.79 1.26 7.94
N GLY A 92 3.47 1.20 7.75
CA GLY A 92 2.49 1.24 8.84
C GLY A 92 2.58 0.01 9.74
N ASN A 93 2.72 -1.18 9.15
CA ASN A 93 2.96 -2.44 9.86
C ASN A 93 4.20 -2.36 10.78
N LYS A 94 5.28 -1.74 10.31
CA LYS A 94 6.50 -1.54 11.09
C LYS A 94 6.24 -0.57 12.24
N LEU A 95 5.56 0.54 11.99
CA LEU A 95 5.26 1.55 13.03
C LEU A 95 4.37 0.96 14.13
N GLU A 96 3.33 0.21 13.76
CA GLU A 96 2.40 -0.46 14.67
C GLU A 96 3.14 -1.44 15.59
N LYS A 97 4.00 -2.31 15.04
CA LYS A 97 4.69 -3.37 15.81
C LYS A 97 5.88 -2.88 16.62
N THR A 98 6.41 -1.71 16.32
CA THR A 98 7.57 -1.17 17.06
C THR A 98 7.10 -0.55 18.39
N ASN A 99 7.71 -0.99 19.50
CA ASN A 99 7.46 -0.40 20.81
C ASN A 99 7.88 1.08 20.80
N SER A 100 7.06 1.95 21.40
CA SER A 100 7.30 3.40 21.42
C SER A 100 8.65 3.81 22.04
N ALA A 101 9.22 3.00 22.94
CA ALA A 101 10.55 3.24 23.50
C ALA A 101 11.69 3.11 22.45
N ASN A 102 11.42 2.38 21.35
CA ASN A 102 12.35 2.16 20.25
C ASN A 102 12.06 3.03 19.02
N LEU A 103 11.08 3.95 19.13
CA LEU A 103 10.76 4.90 18.08
C LEU A 103 11.48 6.23 18.34
N SER A 104 11.82 6.94 17.26
CA SER A 104 12.17 8.35 17.40
C SER A 104 10.97 9.15 17.92
N LYS A 105 11.22 10.35 18.42
CA LYS A 105 10.16 11.24 18.91
C LYS A 105 9.10 11.48 17.83
N GLU A 106 9.53 11.73 16.60
CA GLU A 106 8.67 12.01 15.45
C GLU A 106 7.78 10.81 15.14
N LEU A 107 8.36 9.61 15.06
CA LEU A 107 7.58 8.39 14.79
C LEU A 107 6.64 8.03 15.94
N SER A 108 7.04 8.29 17.18
CA SER A 108 6.18 8.10 18.36
C SER A 108 4.96 9.05 18.31
N LEU A 109 5.16 10.30 17.89
CA LEU A 109 4.06 11.26 17.66
C LEU A 109 3.17 10.84 16.50
N VAL A 110 3.75 10.45 15.35
CA VAL A 110 2.98 9.93 14.21
C VAL A 110 2.10 8.74 14.62
N LYS A 111 2.66 7.81 15.41
CA LYS A 111 1.91 6.65 15.92
C LYS A 111 0.74 7.08 16.79
N ARG A 112 0.94 8.05 17.70
CA ARG A 112 -0.12 8.59 18.57
C ARG A 112 -1.20 9.35 17.78
N ASN A 113 -0.79 10.12 16.78
CA ASN A 113 -1.68 10.89 15.91
C ASN A 113 -2.57 10.03 15.01
N LEU A 114 -2.35 8.71 14.98
CA LEU A 114 -3.14 7.74 14.23
C LEU A 114 -4.05 6.88 15.10
N LEU A 115 -3.95 6.96 16.42
CA LEU A 115 -4.74 6.10 17.31
C LEU A 115 -6.22 6.45 17.22
N VAL A 116 -7.05 5.41 17.19
CA VAL A 116 -8.50 5.50 17.28
C VAL A 116 -8.91 5.08 18.69
N ASP A 117 -9.70 5.91 19.35
CA ASP A 117 -10.26 5.62 20.66
C ASP A 117 -11.51 4.73 20.53
N TYR A 118 -11.46 3.56 21.18
CA TYR A 118 -12.58 2.64 21.30
C TYR A 118 -13.20 2.65 22.71
N GLY A 119 -12.92 3.69 23.51
CA GLY A 119 -13.43 3.84 24.87
C GLY A 119 -12.83 2.80 25.81
N GLU A 120 -13.68 1.96 26.42
CA GLU A 120 -13.23 0.92 27.36
C GLU A 120 -12.27 -0.10 26.71
N PHE A 121 -12.32 -0.26 25.39
CA PHE A 121 -11.42 -1.15 24.66
C PHE A 121 -10.06 -0.52 24.34
N GLY A 122 -9.85 0.75 24.68
CA GLY A 122 -8.58 1.46 24.57
C GLY A 122 -8.28 2.03 23.18
N LEU A 123 -7.01 2.40 22.98
CA LEU A 123 -6.51 3.06 21.78
C LEU A 123 -5.89 2.03 20.82
N HIS A 124 -6.38 1.99 19.58
CA HIS A 124 -5.91 1.06 18.56
C HIS A 124 -5.41 1.79 17.33
N MET A 125 -4.34 1.30 16.72
CA MET A 125 -3.85 1.81 15.46
C MET A 125 -4.69 1.22 14.30
N PRO A 126 -5.06 2.02 13.29
CA PRO A 126 -5.74 1.49 12.11
C PRO A 126 -4.82 0.57 11.30
N ASP A 127 -5.41 -0.43 10.64
CA ASP A 127 -4.71 -1.29 9.69
C ASP A 127 -4.45 -0.53 8.39
N VAL A 128 -3.31 0.17 8.36
CA VAL A 128 -2.82 0.98 7.25
C VAL A 128 -1.44 0.49 6.82
N ASP A 129 -1.23 0.38 5.51
CA ASP A 129 0.00 -0.20 4.97
C ASP A 129 1.13 0.85 4.90
N ILE A 130 0.78 2.08 4.54
CA ILE A 130 1.74 3.17 4.31
C ILE A 130 1.22 4.47 4.93
N ILE A 131 2.09 5.22 5.59
CA ILE A 131 1.78 6.50 6.24
C ILE A 131 2.64 7.59 5.63
N ILE A 132 2.02 8.72 5.29
CA ILE A 132 2.69 9.93 4.80
C ILE A 132 2.46 11.04 5.83
N PHE A 133 3.54 11.63 6.32
CA PHE A 133 3.48 12.66 7.36
C PHE A 133 4.48 13.78 7.10
N ASP A 134 4.22 14.94 7.69
CA ASP A 134 5.13 16.09 7.66
C ASP A 134 6.24 15.89 8.70
N LEU A 135 7.50 15.93 8.27
CA LEU A 135 8.65 15.62 9.12
C LEU A 135 8.85 16.66 10.24
N LYS A 136 8.50 17.92 9.99
CA LYS A 136 8.73 19.03 10.94
C LYS A 136 7.69 19.03 12.06
N THR A 137 6.46 18.71 11.71
CA THR A 137 5.30 18.79 12.62
C THR A 137 4.85 17.42 13.14
N SER A 138 5.33 16.32 12.56
CA SER A 138 4.84 14.96 12.80
C SER A 138 3.33 14.79 12.51
N LYS A 139 2.73 15.72 11.77
CA LYS A 139 1.32 15.68 11.39
C LYS A 139 1.14 14.67 10.26
N VAL A 140 0.20 13.76 10.44
CA VAL A 140 -0.14 12.78 9.41
C VAL A 140 -1.00 13.45 8.34
N ILE A 141 -0.58 13.32 7.09
CA ILE A 141 -1.27 13.94 5.94
C ILE A 141 -2.19 12.92 5.28
N ALA A 142 -1.67 11.72 5.05
CA ALA A 142 -2.43 10.65 4.42
C ALA A 142 -1.96 9.27 4.88
N VAL A 143 -2.88 8.32 4.85
CA VAL A 143 -2.60 6.89 4.97
C VAL A 143 -3.07 6.17 3.73
N LEU A 144 -2.31 5.17 3.30
CA LEU A 144 -2.61 4.39 2.11
C LEU A 144 -2.73 2.92 2.52
N SER A 145 -3.85 2.30 2.17
CA SER A 145 -3.93 0.84 2.06
C SER A 145 -3.50 0.43 0.65
N SER A 146 -2.82 -0.70 0.52
CA SER A 146 -2.42 -1.25 -0.77
C SER A 146 -2.75 -2.73 -0.88
N LYS A 147 -3.40 -3.12 -1.98
CA LYS A 147 -3.67 -4.54 -2.27
C LYS A 147 -3.56 -4.77 -3.77
N VAL A 148 -3.16 -5.98 -4.15
CA VAL A 148 -3.05 -6.40 -5.56
C VAL A 148 -4.42 -6.41 -6.25
N THR A 149 -5.43 -6.92 -5.52
CA THR A 149 -6.84 -7.01 -5.93
C THR A 149 -7.69 -6.40 -4.83
N LEU A 150 -8.84 -5.82 -5.17
CA LEU A 150 -9.71 -5.17 -4.20
C LEU A 150 -10.61 -6.19 -3.51
N ARG A 151 -11.36 -6.97 -4.31
CA ARG A 151 -12.47 -7.81 -3.83
C ARG A 151 -13.31 -7.07 -2.75
N GLU A 152 -13.76 -7.78 -1.72
CA GLU A 152 -14.45 -7.22 -0.54
C GLU A 152 -13.54 -6.41 0.40
N ARG A 153 -12.21 -6.54 0.27
CA ARG A 153 -11.23 -6.01 1.24
C ARG A 153 -11.16 -4.48 1.26
N ILE A 154 -11.63 -3.81 0.22
CA ILE A 154 -11.74 -2.35 0.20
C ILE A 154 -12.65 -1.79 1.30
N ALA A 155 -13.59 -2.60 1.81
CA ALA A 155 -14.45 -2.22 2.93
C ALA A 155 -13.63 -1.90 4.20
N GLN A 156 -12.47 -2.55 4.40
CA GLN A 156 -11.60 -2.25 5.54
C GLN A 156 -11.00 -0.85 5.45
N THR A 157 -10.57 -0.43 4.25
CA THR A 157 -10.08 0.94 4.03
C THR A 157 -11.18 1.97 4.25
N GLY A 158 -12.40 1.71 3.77
CA GLY A 158 -13.57 2.56 4.04
C GLY A 158 -13.89 2.67 5.53
N TYR A 159 -13.84 1.55 6.27
CA TYR A 159 -14.02 1.54 7.72
C TYR A 159 -13.00 2.44 8.44
N TRP A 160 -11.72 2.36 8.10
CA TRP A 160 -10.70 3.21 8.71
C TRP A 160 -10.87 4.69 8.39
N LYS A 161 -11.30 5.01 7.17
CA LYS A 161 -11.68 6.39 6.82
C LYS A 161 -12.77 6.90 7.74
N ILE A 162 -13.83 6.12 7.93
CA ILE A 162 -14.95 6.52 8.80
C ILE A 162 -14.47 6.72 10.24
N LYS A 163 -13.62 5.82 10.77
CA LYS A 163 -13.05 5.92 12.12
C LYS A 163 -12.15 7.13 12.32
N LEU A 164 -11.26 7.41 11.38
CA LEU A 164 -10.41 8.62 11.45
C LEU A 164 -11.26 9.89 11.25
N ALA A 165 -12.29 9.86 10.40
CA ALA A 165 -13.17 11.01 10.20
C ALA A 165 -14.06 11.34 11.41
N SER A 166 -14.30 10.38 12.31
CA SER A 166 -15.19 10.59 13.47
C SER A 166 -14.57 11.38 14.62
N ASP A 167 -13.25 11.60 14.60
CA ASP A 167 -12.53 12.32 15.66
C ASP A 167 -11.91 13.61 15.12
N GLU A 168 -12.13 14.74 15.80
CA GLU A 168 -11.60 16.05 15.43
C GLU A 168 -10.07 16.08 15.27
N ALA A 169 -9.36 15.30 16.09
CA ALA A 169 -7.91 15.20 16.04
C ALA A 169 -7.41 14.46 14.80
N THR A 170 -8.20 13.55 14.21
CA THR A 170 -7.77 12.69 13.10
C THR A 170 -8.55 12.89 11.79
N LYS A 171 -9.66 13.64 11.79
CA LYS A 171 -10.54 13.84 10.62
C LYS A 171 -9.88 14.50 9.41
N HIS A 172 -8.74 15.14 9.62
CA HIS A 172 -7.96 15.77 8.56
C HIS A 172 -7.13 14.77 7.75
N ILE A 173 -6.90 13.56 8.28
CA ILE A 173 -6.06 12.53 7.65
C ILE A 173 -6.81 11.94 6.46
N LYS A 174 -6.17 11.97 5.28
CA LYS A 174 -6.73 11.39 4.06
C LYS A 174 -6.48 9.89 3.98
N VAL A 175 -7.52 9.13 3.67
CA VAL A 175 -7.44 7.67 3.55
C VAL A 175 -7.58 7.26 2.09
N TYR A 176 -6.46 6.84 1.50
CA TYR A 176 -6.37 6.44 0.10
C TYR A 176 -6.17 4.94 -0.06
N PHE A 177 -6.50 4.46 -1.25
CA PHE A 177 -6.24 3.08 -1.66
C PHE A 177 -5.34 3.03 -2.89
N VAL A 178 -4.29 2.22 -2.88
CA VAL A 178 -3.34 2.14 -4.00
C VAL A 178 -3.23 0.70 -4.51
N THR A 179 -3.39 0.50 -5.81
CA THR A 179 -3.57 -0.86 -6.34
C THR A 179 -3.20 -0.99 -7.81
N PRO A 180 -2.64 -2.14 -8.24
CA PRO A 180 -2.57 -2.48 -9.67
C PRO A 180 -3.94 -2.84 -10.29
N ASP A 181 -5.00 -3.01 -9.49
CA ASP A 181 -6.36 -3.37 -9.93
C ASP A 181 -6.41 -4.64 -10.81
N GLU A 182 -5.71 -5.71 -10.43
CA GLU A 182 -5.59 -6.93 -11.28
C GLU A 182 -6.92 -7.67 -11.49
N ASP A 183 -7.96 -7.37 -10.71
CA ASP A 183 -9.32 -7.90 -10.88
C ASP A 183 -10.27 -6.93 -11.62
N GLY A 184 -9.73 -5.81 -12.10
CA GLY A 184 -10.45 -4.78 -12.84
C GLY A 184 -11.63 -4.20 -12.08
N THR A 185 -11.53 -4.12 -10.76
CA THR A 185 -12.62 -3.63 -9.90
C THR A 185 -12.89 -2.15 -10.14
N LEU A 186 -11.83 -1.37 -10.39
CA LEU A 186 -11.89 0.08 -10.60
C LEU A 186 -11.96 0.48 -12.08
N THR A 187 -11.72 -0.46 -13.01
CA THR A 187 -11.61 -0.18 -14.44
C THR A 187 -12.84 0.51 -15.05
N ILE A 188 -14.05 0.02 -14.76
CA ILE A 188 -15.30 0.54 -15.36
C ILE A 188 -16.17 1.25 -14.32
N LYS A 189 -16.86 2.33 -14.72
CA LYS A 189 -17.77 3.07 -13.85
C LYS A 189 -19.19 2.54 -13.95
N LYS A 190 -19.63 2.11 -15.13
CA LYS A 190 -20.99 1.59 -15.37
C LYS A 190 -20.95 0.27 -16.16
N PRO A 191 -21.58 -0.81 -15.66
CA PRO A 191 -22.19 -0.92 -14.33
C PRO A 191 -21.13 -0.87 -13.22
N THR A 192 -21.47 -0.21 -12.11
CA THR A 192 -20.52 -0.01 -11.01
C THR A 192 -20.35 -1.31 -10.22
N LYS A 193 -19.12 -1.82 -10.10
CA LYS A 193 -18.80 -2.90 -9.17
C LYS A 193 -18.86 -2.38 -7.74
N LYS A 194 -19.33 -3.21 -6.78
CA LYS A 194 -19.43 -2.84 -5.35
C LYS A 194 -18.14 -2.24 -4.80
N GLY A 195 -16.98 -2.83 -5.13
CA GLY A 195 -15.69 -2.32 -4.65
C GLY A 195 -15.38 -0.90 -5.12
N ARG A 196 -15.73 -0.56 -6.37
CA ARG A 196 -15.62 0.81 -6.88
C ARG A 196 -16.58 1.76 -6.17
N ALA A 197 -17.82 1.35 -5.92
CA ALA A 197 -18.78 2.16 -5.18
C ALA A 197 -18.25 2.54 -3.78
N ILE A 198 -17.62 1.59 -3.06
CA ILE A 198 -17.00 1.84 -1.75
C ILE A 198 -15.87 2.87 -1.87
N VAL A 199 -15.00 2.80 -2.89
CA VAL A 199 -13.97 3.83 -3.10
C VAL A 199 -14.61 5.21 -3.34
N GLU A 200 -15.61 5.27 -4.20
CA GLU A 200 -16.24 6.52 -4.60
C GLU A 200 -17.03 7.17 -3.44
N VAL A 201 -17.56 6.38 -2.51
CA VAL A 201 -18.40 6.87 -1.41
C VAL A 201 -17.62 6.97 -0.09
N ASP A 202 -16.90 5.92 0.29
CA ASP A 202 -16.42 5.69 1.65
C ASP A 202 -14.92 5.93 1.85
N THR A 203 -14.14 6.27 0.81
CA THR A 203 -12.72 6.67 0.95
C THR A 203 -12.47 8.10 0.48
N ASP A 204 -11.26 8.63 0.67
CA ASP A 204 -10.83 9.89 0.05
C ASP A 204 -10.35 9.72 -1.40
N GLY A 205 -10.12 8.47 -1.82
CA GLY A 205 -9.80 8.13 -3.20
C GLY A 205 -8.98 6.86 -3.35
N SER A 206 -8.67 6.53 -4.59
CA SER A 206 -7.81 5.44 -5.00
C SER A 206 -7.00 5.78 -6.24
N TYR A 207 -5.78 5.26 -6.28
CA TYR A 207 -4.83 5.46 -7.35
C TYR A 207 -4.39 4.12 -7.95
N VAL A 208 -4.54 4.00 -9.28
CA VAL A 208 -4.28 2.75 -10.00
C VAL A 208 -2.90 2.75 -10.64
N LEU A 209 -2.12 1.72 -10.30
CA LEU A 209 -0.75 1.46 -10.76
C LEU A 209 -0.75 0.43 -11.91
N SER A 210 -1.47 0.72 -12.98
CA SER A 210 -1.65 -0.20 -14.11
C SER A 210 -1.33 0.45 -15.43
N GLU A 211 -0.99 -0.37 -16.43
CA GLU A 211 -0.95 0.03 -17.83
C GLU A 211 -2.36 0.15 -18.43
N THR A 212 -3.35 -0.52 -17.82
CA THR A 212 -4.73 -0.47 -18.27
C THR A 212 -5.36 0.83 -17.78
N ASN A 213 -5.85 1.64 -18.72
CA ASN A 213 -6.62 2.84 -18.39
C ASN A 213 -7.92 2.46 -17.68
N ILE A 214 -8.33 3.32 -16.77
CA ILE A 214 -9.61 3.19 -16.04
C ILE A 214 -10.51 4.37 -16.40
N GLU A 215 -11.81 4.19 -16.27
CA GLU A 215 -12.75 5.32 -16.28
C GLU A 215 -12.55 6.14 -15.01
N GLU A 216 -11.85 7.27 -15.10
CA GLU A 216 -11.52 8.09 -13.93
C GLU A 216 -12.73 8.83 -13.32
N SER A 217 -12.57 9.24 -12.07
CA SER A 217 -13.46 10.14 -11.34
C SER A 217 -12.64 11.04 -10.40
N ASN A 218 -13.32 11.84 -9.58
CA ASN A 218 -12.66 12.63 -8.53
C ASN A 218 -11.96 11.75 -7.48
N LYS A 219 -12.41 10.51 -7.28
CA LYS A 219 -11.89 9.58 -6.29
C LYS A 219 -11.18 8.37 -6.88
N VAL A 220 -11.41 7.99 -8.14
CA VAL A 220 -10.72 6.86 -8.79
C VAL A 220 -9.88 7.41 -9.92
N LYS A 221 -8.55 7.39 -9.77
CA LYS A 221 -7.61 8.03 -10.71
C LYS A 221 -6.45 7.11 -11.06
N MET A 222 -5.80 7.36 -12.19
CA MET A 222 -4.49 6.81 -12.45
C MET A 222 -3.45 7.42 -11.49
N PHE A 223 -2.39 6.67 -11.20
CA PHE A 223 -1.40 7.04 -10.19
C PHE A 223 -0.57 8.28 -10.55
N ASP A 224 -0.52 8.69 -11.82
CA ASP A 224 0.10 9.96 -12.24
C ASP A 224 -0.50 11.18 -11.53
N LYS A 225 -1.75 11.11 -11.07
CA LYS A 225 -2.42 12.21 -10.34
C LYS A 225 -2.07 12.28 -8.85
N PHE A 226 -1.47 11.23 -8.29
CA PHE A 226 -1.28 11.10 -6.84
C PHE A 226 -0.49 12.25 -6.23
N ILE A 227 0.64 12.59 -6.85
CA ILE A 227 1.56 13.61 -6.31
C ILE A 227 0.93 15.00 -6.37
N ASP A 228 0.21 15.32 -7.44
CA ASP A 228 -0.44 16.62 -7.57
C ASP A 228 -1.63 16.76 -6.63
N ASP A 229 -2.37 15.68 -6.39
CA ASP A 229 -3.42 15.68 -5.38
C ASP A 229 -2.86 15.77 -3.96
N LEU A 230 -1.73 15.12 -3.67
CA LEU A 230 -1.05 15.25 -2.38
C LEU A 230 -0.57 16.69 -2.13
N LYS A 231 0.01 17.36 -3.14
CA LYS A 231 0.45 18.76 -3.03
C LYS A 231 -0.70 19.72 -2.69
N LYS A 232 -1.93 19.43 -3.14
CA LYS A 232 -3.11 20.24 -2.81
C LYS A 232 -3.48 20.16 -1.33
N LEU A 233 -3.08 19.09 -0.63
CA LEU A 233 -3.30 18.94 0.82
C LEU A 233 -2.31 19.74 1.68
N LEU A 234 -1.22 20.22 1.09
CA LEU A 234 -0.18 21.00 1.78
C LEU A 234 -0.43 22.51 1.73
N LYS A 235 -1.53 22.94 1.10
CA LYS A 235 -1.99 24.32 1.03
C LYS A 235 -3.00 24.58 2.13
#